data_AF-A0A9E5FHY9-F1
#
_entry.id   AF-A0A9E5FHY9-F1
#
_cell.length_a   1.000
_cell.length_b   1.000
_cell.length_c   1.000
_cell.angle_alpha   90.00
_cell.angle_beta   90.00
_cell.angle_gamma   90.00
#
_symmetry.space_group_name_H-M   'P 1'
#
loop_
_entity.id
_entity.type
_entity.pdbx_description
1 polymer ?
#
loop_
_entity_poly.entity_id
_entity_poly.type
_entity_poly.pdbx_seq_one_letter_code
_entity_poly.pdbx_strand_id
1 'polypeptide(L)'
;MSNGPVSGEIQIRVRYAEVDRMGLLHHANYLVYLEQARVDLLRAAGFSYRDLEDQGYLLVLTKAEVRYRRPAGFDDLLSIRVRVDRVTGVRIDHAYEVRRGNELL
;
A
#
# COMPACT_ATOMS: atom_id res chain seq x y z
N MET A 1 -22.66 10.03 -10.14
CA MET A 1 -21.24 9.77 -9.83
C MET A 1 -21.14 8.29 -9.49
N SER A 2 -20.32 7.53 -10.19
CA SER A 2 -20.32 6.05 -10.10
C SER A 2 -19.92 5.60 -8.70
N ASN A 3 -20.79 4.82 -8.07
CA ASN A 3 -20.70 4.38 -6.67
C ASN A 3 -19.74 3.17 -6.49
N GLY A 4 -18.62 3.18 -7.21
CA GLY A 4 -17.60 2.13 -7.12
C GLY A 4 -16.64 2.39 -5.95
N PRO A 5 -16.03 1.34 -5.37
CA PRO A 5 -15.02 1.53 -4.33
C PRO A 5 -13.82 2.31 -4.88
N VAL A 6 -13.39 3.33 -4.15
CA VAL A 6 -12.18 4.10 -4.45
C VAL A 6 -10.98 3.15 -4.40
N SER A 7 -10.24 3.06 -5.51
CA SER A 7 -9.13 2.12 -5.66
C SER A 7 -8.02 2.67 -6.55
N GLY A 8 -6.82 2.11 -6.41
CA GLY A 8 -5.64 2.49 -7.15
C GLY A 8 -4.62 1.36 -7.21
N GLU A 9 -3.66 1.50 -8.11
CA GLU A 9 -2.57 0.57 -8.29
C GLU A 9 -1.28 1.35 -8.54
N ILE A 10 -0.19 0.92 -7.90
CA ILE A 10 1.16 1.39 -8.20
C ILE A 10 2.07 0.21 -8.48
N GLN A 11 3.18 0.47 -9.16
CA GLN A 11 4.23 -0.52 -9.38
C GLN A 11 5.47 -0.16 -8.57
N ILE A 12 6.02 -1.15 -7.86
CA ILE A 12 7.24 -1.02 -7.08
C ILE A 12 8.20 -2.14 -7.48
N ARG A 13 9.43 -1.75 -7.83
CA ARG A 13 10.54 -2.69 -8.02
C ARG A 13 11.22 -2.94 -6.68
N VAL A 14 11.36 -4.20 -6.29
CA VAL A 14 12.07 -4.57 -5.05
C VAL A 14 13.53 -4.15 -5.15
N ARG A 15 13.98 -3.31 -4.21
CA ARG A 15 15.33 -2.76 -4.21
C ARG A 15 16.30 -3.68 -3.49
N TYR A 16 17.57 -3.63 -3.86
CA TYR A 16 18.60 -4.48 -3.26
C TYR A 16 18.71 -4.31 -1.73
N ALA A 17 18.59 -3.08 -1.24
CA ALA A 17 18.66 -2.75 0.19
C ALA A 17 17.45 -3.25 1.00
N GLU A 18 16.38 -3.70 0.34
CA GLU A 18 15.13 -4.14 0.97
C GLU A 18 15.07 -5.67 1.17
N VAL A 19 16.08 -6.37 0.65
CA VAL A 19 16.22 -7.82 0.73
C VAL A 19 17.07 -8.23 1.93
N ASP A 20 16.65 -9.27 2.65
CA ASP A 20 17.37 -9.79 3.80
C ASP A 20 18.37 -10.90 3.43
N ARG A 21 19.01 -11.50 4.43
CA ARG A 21 20.03 -12.53 4.24
C ARG A 21 19.51 -13.80 3.54
N MET A 22 18.20 -14.01 3.48
CA MET A 22 17.57 -15.12 2.76
C MET A 22 17.38 -14.82 1.26
N GLY A 23 17.73 -13.62 0.79
CA GLY A 23 17.53 -13.22 -0.60
C GLY A 23 16.08 -12.82 -0.92
N LEU A 24 15.26 -12.62 0.11
CA LEU A 24 13.84 -12.25 -0.01
C LEU A 24 13.58 -10.83 0.48
N LEU A 25 12.55 -10.19 -0.06
CA LEU A 25 12.04 -8.92 0.44
C LEU A 25 11.68 -9.07 1.92
N HIS A 26 12.36 -8.30 2.78
CA HIS A 26 12.13 -8.34 4.21
C HIS A 26 10.67 -7.95 4.51
N HIS A 27 9.98 -8.77 5.31
CA HIS A 27 8.54 -8.66 5.57
C HIS A 27 8.07 -7.24 5.98
N ALA A 28 8.88 -6.49 6.75
CA ALA A 28 8.53 -5.13 7.18
C ALA A 28 8.40 -4.15 6.00
N ASN A 29 9.12 -4.35 4.90
CA ASN A 29 9.10 -3.44 3.74
C ASN A 29 7.76 -3.48 2.98
N TYR A 30 6.98 -4.56 3.14
CA TYR A 30 5.62 -4.57 2.59
C TYR A 30 4.78 -3.43 3.14
N LEU A 31 4.89 -3.09 4.44
CA LEU A 31 4.12 -1.99 5.02
C LEU A 31 4.46 -0.62 4.40
N VAL A 32 5.74 -0.42 4.05
CA VAL A 32 6.19 0.78 3.33
C VAL A 32 5.57 0.85 1.94
N TYR A 33 5.49 -0.28 1.24
CA TYR A 33 4.85 -0.35 -0.08
C TYR A 33 3.34 -0.11 -0.01
N LEU A 34 2.67 -0.68 1.01
CA LEU A 34 1.25 -0.46 1.24
C LEU A 34 0.95 1.01 1.56
N GLU A 35 1.82 1.67 2.33
CA GLU A 35 1.71 3.11 2.59
C GLU A 35 1.86 3.95 1.32
N GLN A 36 2.89 3.68 0.51
CA GLN A 36 3.08 4.39 -0.76
C GLN A 36 1.84 4.28 -1.65
N ALA A 37 1.26 3.07 -1.77
CA ALA A 37 0.04 2.85 -2.54
C ALA A 37 -1.14 3.67 -2.00
N ARG A 38 -1.32 3.70 -0.67
CA ARG A 38 -2.37 4.50 -0.02
C ARG A 38 -2.19 6.00 -0.24
N VAL A 39 -0.96 6.50 -0.13
CA VAL A 39 -0.65 7.93 -0.36
C VAL A 39 -0.90 8.31 -1.82
N ASP A 40 -0.54 7.44 -2.77
CA ASP A 40 -0.80 7.69 -4.19
C ASP A 40 -2.29 7.58 -4.54
N LEU A 41 -3.03 6.69 -3.88
CA LEU A 41 -4.50 6.67 -3.98
C LEU A 41 -5.13 7.97 -3.48
N LEU A 42 -4.65 8.49 -2.35
CA LEU A 42 -5.11 9.76 -1.80
C LEU A 42 -4.85 10.91 -2.80
N ARG A 43 -3.65 10.92 -3.42
CA ARG A 43 -3.29 11.88 -4.47
C ARG A 43 -4.18 11.77 -5.69
N ALA A 44 -4.44 10.56 -6.17
CA ALA A 44 -5.35 10.31 -7.29
C ALA A 44 -6.79 10.74 -6.99
N ALA A 45 -7.20 10.71 -5.72
CA ALA A 45 -8.49 11.22 -5.26
C ALA A 45 -8.55 12.76 -5.10
N GLY A 46 -7.47 13.47 -5.45
CA GLY A 46 -7.41 14.93 -5.39
C GLY A 46 -6.93 15.51 -4.05
N PHE A 47 -6.42 14.67 -3.15
CA PHE A 47 -5.92 15.09 -1.85
C PHE A 47 -4.41 14.90 -1.73
N SER A 48 -3.71 15.85 -1.12
CA SER A 48 -2.30 15.70 -0.79
C SER A 48 -2.18 15.35 0.69
N TYR A 49 -1.38 14.32 1.02
CA TYR A 49 -1.13 13.94 2.41
C TYR A 49 -0.51 15.11 3.19
N ARG A 50 0.42 15.85 2.55
CA ARG A 50 1.03 17.06 3.13
C ARG A 50 -0.03 18.13 3.44
N ASP A 51 -0.96 18.34 2.52
CA ASP A 51 -1.98 19.38 2.70
C ASP A 51 -2.94 19.02 3.84
N LEU A 52 -3.19 17.73 4.07
CA LEU A 52 -3.92 17.25 5.25
C LEU A 52 -3.14 17.54 6.53
N GLU A 53 -1.84 17.25 6.57
CA GLU A 53 -1.00 17.56 7.73
C GLU A 53 -0.93 19.07 8.02
N ASP A 54 -0.78 19.90 6.99
CA ASP A 54 -0.75 21.36 7.09
C ASP A 54 -2.09 21.93 7.60
N GLN A 55 -3.20 21.21 7.38
CA GLN A 55 -4.52 21.52 7.95
C GLN A 55 -4.73 20.98 9.38
N GLY A 56 -3.72 20.30 9.95
CA GLY A 56 -3.77 19.72 11.29
C GLY A 56 -4.35 18.31 11.36
N TYR A 57 -4.60 17.66 10.21
CA TYR A 57 -5.05 16.26 10.16
C TYR A 57 -3.86 15.31 10.13
N LEU A 58 -3.68 14.55 11.20
CA LEU A 58 -2.67 13.50 11.29
C LEU A 58 -3.32 12.11 11.21
N LEU A 59 -2.96 11.34 10.18
CA LEU A 59 -3.49 9.99 9.97
C LEU A 59 -2.57 8.97 10.65
N VAL A 60 -3.07 8.34 11.73
CA VAL A 60 -2.32 7.33 12.49
C VAL A 60 -2.71 5.92 12.07
N LEU A 61 -1.73 5.07 11.78
CA LEU A 61 -1.94 3.64 11.55
C LEU A 61 -2.23 2.93 12.88
N THR A 62 -3.47 2.47 13.07
CA THR A 62 -3.90 1.81 14.32
C THR A 62 -3.96 0.29 14.24
N LYS A 63 -4.03 -0.29 13.04
CA LYS A 63 -4.00 -1.74 12.80
C LYS A 63 -3.39 -2.03 11.42
N ALA A 64 -2.52 -3.03 11.36
CA ALA A 64 -2.10 -3.67 10.12
C ALA A 64 -2.24 -5.20 10.27
N GLU A 65 -2.73 -5.86 9.24
CA GLU A 65 -2.83 -7.32 9.15
C GLU A 65 -2.33 -7.75 7.78
N VAL A 66 -1.26 -8.54 7.74
CA VAL A 66 -0.60 -8.94 6.49
C VAL A 66 -0.46 -10.45 6.47
N ARG A 67 -0.86 -11.07 5.36
CA ARG A 67 -0.69 -12.50 5.11
C ARG A 67 0.25 -12.70 3.93
N TYR A 68 1.46 -13.16 4.22
CA TYR A 68 2.48 -13.49 3.23
C TYR A 68 2.20 -14.90 2.67
N ARG A 69 1.83 -14.99 1.41
CA ARG A 69 1.50 -16.22 0.67
C ARG A 69 2.66 -16.73 -0.17
N ARG A 70 3.44 -15.82 -0.79
CA ARG A 70 4.62 -16.14 -1.61
C ARG A 70 5.70 -15.08 -1.41
N PRO A 71 6.98 -15.44 -1.56
CA PRO A 71 8.06 -14.49 -1.42
C PRO A 71 8.27 -13.65 -2.69
N ALA A 72 8.70 -12.41 -2.51
CA ALA A 72 9.30 -11.57 -3.54
C ALA A 72 10.82 -11.50 -3.33
N GLY A 73 11.58 -11.44 -4.42
CA GLY A 73 13.03 -11.33 -4.42
C GLY A 73 13.50 -9.97 -4.94
N PHE A 74 14.82 -9.76 -4.89
CA PHE A 74 15.45 -8.61 -5.54
C PHE A 74 15.02 -8.50 -7.02
N ASP A 75 14.77 -7.27 -7.48
CA ASP A 75 14.41 -6.92 -8.85
C ASP A 75 13.03 -7.45 -9.33
N ASP A 76 12.23 -8.06 -8.45
CA ASP A 76 10.82 -8.34 -8.76
C ASP A 76 10.04 -7.04 -8.95
N LEU A 77 9.25 -6.97 -10.03
CA LEU A 77 8.26 -5.90 -10.23
C LEU A 77 6.93 -6.30 -9.60
N LEU A 78 6.56 -5.58 -8.54
CA LEU A 78 5.34 -5.81 -7.79
C LEU A 78 4.28 -4.79 -8.16
N SER A 79 3.05 -5.26 -8.36
CA SER A 79 1.84 -4.45 -8.42
C SER A 79 1.23 -4.39 -7.02
N ILE A 80 1.12 -3.18 -6.47
CA ILE A 80 0.50 -2.93 -5.17
C ILE A 80 -0.86 -2.30 -5.43
N ARG A 81 -1.91 -3.09 -5.23
CA ARG A 81 -3.30 -2.65 -5.37
C ARG A 81 -3.84 -2.25 -4.01
N VAL A 82 -4.52 -1.13 -3.96
CA VAL A 82 -5.17 -0.61 -2.76
C VAL A 82 -6.60 -0.21 -3.08
N ARG A 83 -7.51 -0.49 -2.17
CA ARG A 83 -8.89 0.00 -2.22
C ARG A 83 -9.35 0.43 -0.84
N VAL A 84 -10.29 1.37 -0.80
CA VAL A 84 -10.99 1.77 0.42
C VAL A 84 -12.17 0.82 0.64
N ASP A 85 -12.18 0.13 1.77
CA ASP A 85 -13.23 -0.83 2.14
C ASP A 85 -14.33 -0.16 2.95
N ARG A 86 -13.94 0.74 3.85
CA ARG A 86 -14.86 1.42 4.75
C ARG A 86 -14.31 2.78 5.17
N VAL A 87 -15.21 3.76 5.23
CA VAL A 87 -14.94 5.08 5.80
C VAL A 87 -15.96 5.33 6.92
N THR A 88 -15.48 5.81 8.06
CA THR A 88 -16.29 6.37 9.15
C THR A 88 -15.78 7.77 9.48
N GLY A 89 -16.43 8.47 10.42
CA GLY A 89 -16.00 9.82 10.81
C GLY A 89 -14.58 9.90 11.39
N VAL A 90 -14.00 8.78 11.86
CA VAL A 90 -12.67 8.75 12.52
C VAL A 90 -11.74 7.66 12.00
N ARG A 91 -12.16 6.90 10.98
CA ARG A 91 -11.42 5.72 10.53
C ARG A 91 -11.61 5.45 9.04
N ILE A 92 -10.53 5.04 8.39
CA ILE A 92 -10.53 4.55 7.01
C ILE A 92 -9.87 3.17 6.98
N ASP A 93 -10.62 2.16 6.56
CA ASP A 93 -10.11 0.82 6.34
C ASP A 93 -9.71 0.65 4.87
N HIS A 94 -8.49 0.16 4.66
CA HIS A 94 -7.93 -0.14 3.35
C HIS A 94 -7.70 -1.64 3.22
N ALA A 95 -8.00 -2.19 2.04
CA ALA A 95 -7.58 -3.53 1.64
C ALA A 95 -6.49 -3.44 0.58
N TYR A 96 -5.56 -4.40 0.64
CA TYR A 96 -4.40 -4.44 -0.23
C TYR A 96 -4.21 -5.81 -0.87
N GLU A 97 -3.74 -5.81 -2.11
CA GLU A 97 -3.18 -7.00 -2.77
C GLU A 97 -1.80 -6.66 -3.32
N VAL A 98 -0.84 -7.54 -3.08
CA VAL A 98 0.52 -7.43 -3.64
C VAL A 98 0.71 -8.56 -4.63
N ARG A 99 1.01 -8.23 -5.89
CA ARG A 99 1.11 -9.22 -6.97
C ARG A 99 2.42 -9.13 -7.72
N ARG A 100 2.97 -10.27 -8.12
CA ARG A 100 4.02 -10.37 -9.14
C ARG A 100 3.40 -11.00 -10.38
N GLY A 101 3.14 -10.19 -11.41
CA GLY A 101 2.31 -10.61 -12.55
C GLY A 101 0.92 -11.08 -12.08
N ASN A 102 0.64 -12.38 -12.26
CA ASN A 102 -0.62 -13.00 -11.85
C ASN A 102 -0.59 -13.68 -10.47
N GLU A 103 0.57 -13.74 -9.83
CA GLU A 103 0.71 -14.38 -8.53
C GLU A 103 0.35 -13.41 -7.41
N LEU A 104 -0.57 -13.82 -6.53
CA LEU A 104 -0.78 -13.14 -5.25
C LEU A 104 0.32 -13.57 -4.27
N LEU A 105 1.05 -12.58 -3.77
CA LEU A 105 2.11 -12.72 -2.78
C LEU A 105 1.57 -12.71 -1.36
#